data_AF-A0A3D6CXR8-F1
#
_entry.id   AF-A0A3D6CXR8-F1
#
_cell.length_a   1.000
_cell.length_b   1.000
_cell.length_c   1.000
_cell.angle_alpha   90.00
_cell.angle_beta   90.00
_cell.angle_gamma   90.00
#
_symmetry.space_group_name_H-M   'P 1'
#
loop_
_entity.id
_entity.type
_entity.pdbx_description
1 polymer ?
#
loop_
_entity_poly.entity_id
_entity_poly.type
_entity_poly.pdbx_seq_one_letter_code
_entity_poly.pdbx_strand_id
1 'polypeptide(L)'
;RLAGVGETIQALADKFNISYILLAWLATAVVRIAQGSATVAMITGVGLMAAVIGDGAGLTYHPLYIFLAVGFGSITLSWMNDSGFWVVQRLSGFTEKETLRTWSVLLTAISLLGLVEILVFSRILPFAG
;
A
#
# COMPACT_ATOMS: atom_id res chain seq x y z
N ARG A 1 0.62 8.92 -19.20
CA ARG A 1 0.48 7.63 -19.94
C ARG A 1 1.64 6.71 -19.57
N LEU A 2 1.56 6.01 -18.44
CA LEU A 2 2.59 5.06 -17.99
C LEU A 2 2.20 3.67 -18.52
N ALA A 3 2.76 3.30 -19.68
CA ALA A 3 2.89 1.94 -20.20
C ALA A 3 1.65 0.99 -20.18
N GLY A 4 0.41 1.50 -20.20
CA GLY A 4 -0.81 0.67 -20.17
C GLY A 4 -1.04 -0.13 -18.88
N VAL A 5 -0.23 0.14 -17.84
CA VAL A 5 -0.31 -0.58 -16.56
C VAL A 5 -1.61 -0.23 -15.83
N GLY A 6 -2.04 1.03 -15.88
CA GLY A 6 -3.32 1.47 -15.30
C GLY A 6 -4.53 0.79 -15.95
N GLU A 7 -4.52 0.66 -17.28
CA GLU A 7 -5.58 -0.01 -18.05
C GLU A 7 -5.62 -1.53 -17.73
N THR A 8 -4.46 -2.15 -17.59
CA THR A 8 -4.35 -3.57 -17.19
C THR A 8 -4.86 -3.80 -15.77
N ILE A 9 -4.55 -2.87 -14.87
CA ILE A 9 -4.98 -2.88 -13.47
C ILE A 9 -6.50 -2.70 -13.34
N GLN A 10 -7.07 -1.78 -14.12
CA GLN A 10 -8.52 -1.58 -14.19
C GLN A 10 -9.22 -2.83 -14.75
N ALA A 11 -8.70 -3.40 -15.84
CA ALA A 11 -9.24 -4.65 -16.40
C ALA A 11 -9.15 -5.83 -15.43
N LEU A 12 -8.11 -5.91 -14.61
CA LEU A 12 -7.99 -6.90 -13.53
C LEU A 12 -9.03 -6.66 -12.42
N ALA A 13 -9.22 -5.41 -12.00
CA ALA A 13 -10.22 -5.05 -10.99
C ALA A 13 -11.63 -5.43 -11.45
N ASP A 14 -11.99 -5.08 -12.69
CA ASP A 14 -13.30 -5.36 -13.28
C ASP A 14 -13.52 -6.86 -13.50
N LYS A 15 -12.50 -7.58 -13.99
CA LYS A 15 -12.59 -9.03 -14.26
C LYS A 15 -12.72 -9.87 -13.00
N PHE A 16 -12.05 -9.47 -11.91
CA PHE A 16 -12.03 -10.22 -10.66
C PHE A 16 -12.92 -9.62 -9.57
N ASN A 17 -13.64 -8.52 -9.86
CA ASN A 17 -14.44 -7.78 -8.89
C ASN A 17 -13.62 -7.41 -7.63
N ILE A 18 -12.37 -7.02 -7.84
CA ILE A 18 -11.42 -6.69 -6.77
C ILE A 18 -11.61 -5.23 -6.38
N SER A 19 -11.70 -4.98 -5.08
CA SER A 19 -11.77 -3.62 -4.53
C SER A 19 -10.54 -2.78 -4.93
N TYR A 20 -10.77 -1.57 -5.45
CA TYR A 20 -9.68 -0.62 -5.75
C TYR A 20 -8.80 -0.31 -4.55
N ILE A 21 -9.34 -0.36 -3.32
CA ILE A 21 -8.56 -0.24 -2.07
C ILE A 21 -7.54 -1.38 -1.95
N LEU A 22 -7.98 -2.62 -2.16
CA LEU A 22 -7.10 -3.79 -2.08
C LEU A 22 -6.04 -3.74 -3.17
N LEU A 23 -6.43 -3.33 -4.38
CA LEU A 23 -5.51 -3.21 -5.50
C LEU A 23 -4.44 -2.14 -5.24
N ALA A 24 -4.82 -0.98 -4.71
CA ALA A 24 -3.91 0.09 -4.34
C ALA A 24 -2.89 -0.35 -3.29
N TRP A 25 -3.36 -1.06 -2.26
CA TRP A 25 -2.49 -1.64 -1.24
C TRP A 25 -1.51 -2.65 -1.84
N LEU A 26 -2.00 -3.60 -2.65
CA LEU A 26 -1.19 -4.65 -3.28
C LEU A 26 -0.12 -4.07 -4.20
N ALA A 27 -0.51 -3.18 -5.12
CA ALA A 27 0.41 -2.55 -6.06
C ALA A 27 1.52 -1.80 -5.30
N THR A 28 1.15 -1.06 -4.27
CA THR A 28 2.13 -0.32 -3.45
C THR A 28 3.01 -1.25 -2.64
N ALA A 29 2.46 -2.30 -2.04
CA ALA A 29 3.21 -3.28 -1.26
C ALA A 29 4.24 -4.03 -2.10
N VAL A 30 3.89 -4.41 -3.34
CA VAL A 30 4.83 -5.05 -4.27
C VAL A 30 6.00 -4.12 -4.60
N VAL A 31 5.71 -2.85 -4.93
CA VAL A 31 6.76 -1.85 -5.17
C VAL A 31 7.62 -1.67 -3.93
N ARG A 32 7.01 -1.54 -2.75
CA ARG A 32 7.71 -1.41 -1.47
C ARG A 32 8.66 -2.58 -1.20
N ILE A 33 8.19 -3.81 -1.37
CA ILE A 33 9.01 -5.00 -1.12
C ILE A 33 10.21 -5.04 -2.07
N ALA A 34 10.01 -4.69 -3.34
CA ALA A 34 11.09 -4.69 -4.33
C ALA A 34 12.10 -3.56 -4.12
N GLN A 35 11.62 -2.35 -3.83
CA GLN A 35 12.40 -1.11 -3.90
C GLN A 35 12.86 -0.58 -2.54
N GLY A 36 12.24 -0.99 -1.44
CA GLY A 36 12.74 -0.76 -0.09
C GLY A 36 12.52 0.66 0.48
N SER A 37 11.99 1.64 -0.27
CA SER A 37 11.68 2.98 0.26
C SER A 37 10.18 3.21 0.38
N ALA A 38 9.72 3.61 1.57
CA ALA A 38 8.30 3.85 1.82
C ALA A 38 7.80 5.04 1.00
N THR A 39 8.58 6.13 0.96
CA THR A 39 8.22 7.34 0.23
C THR A 39 8.13 7.10 -1.28
N VAL A 40 9.11 6.39 -1.87
CA VAL A 40 9.09 6.12 -3.31
C VAL A 40 7.97 5.15 -3.68
N ALA A 41 7.74 4.11 -2.86
CA ALA A 41 6.59 3.22 -3.05
C ALA A 41 5.27 3.99 -2.99
N MET A 42 5.12 4.90 -2.00
CA MET A 42 3.93 5.72 -1.84
C MET A 42 3.70 6.64 -3.04
N ILE A 43 4.70 7.40 -3.48
CA ILE A 43 4.58 8.29 -4.66
C ILE A 43 4.21 7.48 -5.91
N THR A 44 4.81 6.31 -6.08
CA THR A 44 4.53 5.40 -7.20
C THR A 44 3.09 4.89 -7.14
N GLY A 45 2.64 4.42 -5.98
CA GLY A 45 1.29 3.93 -5.75
C GLY A 45 0.22 5.01 -5.97
N VAL A 46 0.46 6.23 -5.46
CA VAL A 46 -0.42 7.39 -5.70
C VAL A 46 -0.51 7.70 -7.19
N GLY A 47 0.63 7.79 -7.89
CA GLY A 47 0.64 8.09 -9.32
C GLY A 47 -0.07 7.02 -10.16
N LEU A 48 0.07 5.75 -9.79
CA LEU A 48 -0.62 4.65 -10.43
C LEU A 48 -2.13 4.70 -10.18
N MET A 49 -2.56 4.88 -8.93
CA MET A 49 -3.98 4.89 -8.59
C MET A 49 -4.70 6.13 -9.09
N ALA A 50 -4.05 7.30 -9.10
CA ALA A 50 -4.61 8.52 -9.67
C ALA A 50 -4.99 8.35 -11.15
N ALA A 51 -4.21 7.58 -11.92
CA ALA A 51 -4.53 7.27 -13.31
C ALA A 51 -5.70 6.29 -13.47
N VAL A 52 -5.95 5.43 -12.47
CA VAL A 52 -7.01 4.40 -12.50
C VAL A 52 -8.35 5.00 -12.07
N ILE A 53 -8.36 5.83 -11.03
CA ILE A 53 -9.61 6.33 -10.42
C ILE A 53 -10.10 7.65 -11.02
N GLY A 54 -9.27 8.36 -11.78
CA GLY A 54 -9.61 9.63 -12.41
C GLY A 54 -10.03 10.69 -11.39
N ASP A 55 -11.18 11.32 -11.61
CA ASP A 55 -11.80 12.29 -10.69
C ASP A 55 -12.54 11.63 -9.50
N GLY A 56 -12.61 10.29 -9.47
CA GLY A 56 -13.29 9.53 -8.42
C GLY A 56 -14.81 9.48 -8.56
N ALA A 57 -15.40 10.01 -9.63
CA ALA A 57 -16.86 10.11 -9.79
C ALA A 57 -17.59 8.75 -9.87
N GLY A 58 -16.87 7.67 -10.14
CA GLY A 58 -17.41 6.30 -10.20
C GLY A 58 -17.27 5.48 -8.91
N LEU A 59 -16.68 6.03 -7.85
CA LEU A 59 -16.44 5.29 -6.61
C LEU A 59 -17.63 5.37 -5.65
N THR A 60 -17.94 4.26 -4.98
CA THR A 60 -18.98 4.20 -3.95
C THR A 60 -18.53 4.75 -2.59
N TYR A 61 -17.29 5.23 -2.50
CA TYR A 61 -16.64 5.76 -1.30
C TYR A 61 -15.64 6.84 -1.69
N HIS A 62 -15.28 7.69 -0.73
CA HIS A 62 -14.34 8.79 -0.94
C HIS A 62 -12.95 8.28 -1.38
N PRO A 63 -12.30 8.88 -2.39
CA PRO A 63 -10.99 8.47 -2.89
C PRO A 63 -9.88 8.40 -1.83
N LEU A 64 -10.03 9.12 -0.72
CA LEU A 64 -9.14 9.07 0.45
C LEU A 64 -8.83 7.63 0.90
N TYR A 65 -9.81 6.72 0.86
CA TYR A 65 -9.60 5.32 1.26
C TYR A 65 -8.54 4.61 0.40
N ILE A 66 -8.44 4.97 -0.88
CA ILE A 66 -7.46 4.43 -1.81
C ILE A 66 -6.07 4.99 -1.48
N PHE A 67 -5.98 6.29 -1.17
CA PHE A 67 -4.70 6.91 -0.78
C PHE A 67 -4.20 6.40 0.58
N LEU A 68 -5.11 6.15 1.53
CA LEU A 68 -4.75 5.49 2.78
C LEU A 68 -4.26 4.05 2.54
N ALA A 69 -4.88 3.32 1.61
CA ALA A 69 -4.43 1.99 1.21
C ALA A 69 -3.00 2.00 0.66
N VAL A 70 -2.67 2.99 -0.18
CA VAL A 70 -1.30 3.24 -0.65
C VAL A 70 -0.37 3.50 0.53
N GLY A 71 -0.78 4.34 1.48
CA GLY A 71 -0.01 4.63 2.69
C GLY A 71 0.34 3.37 3.49
N PHE A 72 -0.65 2.54 3.81
CA PHE A 72 -0.43 1.27 4.52
C PHE A 72 0.37 0.26 3.69
N GLY A 73 0.15 0.17 2.38
CA GLY A 73 0.93 -0.68 1.49
C GLY A 73 2.42 -0.27 1.42
N SER A 74 2.71 1.03 1.60
CA SER A 74 4.08 1.55 1.51
C SER A 74 4.99 1.17 2.68
N ILE A 75 4.45 0.65 3.78
CA ILE A 75 5.23 0.23 4.95
C ILE A 75 5.36 -1.30 5.06
N THR A 76 4.68 -2.05 4.19
CA THR A 76 4.66 -3.52 4.20
C THR A 76 6.06 -4.10 4.08
N LEU A 77 6.38 -5.08 4.94
CA LEU A 77 7.56 -5.96 4.84
C LEU A 77 8.86 -5.19 4.49
N SER A 78 9.34 -4.41 5.45
CA SER A 78 10.67 -3.79 5.42
C SER A 78 11.75 -4.86 5.64
N TRP A 79 12.71 -5.00 4.73
CA TRP A 79 13.82 -5.95 4.85
C TRP A 79 15.14 -5.28 4.44
N MET A 80 16.17 -6.05 4.11
CA MET A 80 17.55 -5.55 3.96
C MET A 80 17.74 -4.49 2.86
N ASN A 81 16.77 -4.34 1.94
CA ASN A 81 16.75 -3.27 0.94
C ASN A 81 16.23 -1.92 1.46
N ASP A 82 15.76 -1.87 2.71
CA ASP A 82 15.26 -0.66 3.37
C ASP A 82 16.31 -0.07 4.31
N SER A 83 16.63 1.22 4.15
CA SER A 83 17.54 1.90 5.08
C SER A 83 16.99 2.00 6.50
N GLY A 84 15.66 2.08 6.66
CA GLY A 84 14.99 2.09 7.96
C GLY A 84 15.23 0.80 8.75
N PHE A 85 15.27 -0.35 8.07
CA PHE A 85 15.59 -1.64 8.69
C PHE A 85 16.96 -1.60 9.38
N TRP A 86 17.98 -1.09 8.69
CA TRP A 86 19.35 -1.01 9.23
C TRP A 86 19.49 0.00 10.36
N VAL A 87 18.75 1.11 10.30
CA VAL A 87 18.73 2.08 11.41
C VAL A 87 18.17 1.43 12.67
N VAL A 88 17.04 0.73 12.57
CA VAL A 88 16.41 0.06 13.71
C VAL A 88 17.29 -1.07 14.26
N GLN A 89 17.90 -1.87 13.38
CA GLN A 89 18.84 -2.92 13.76
C GLN A 89 19.98 -2.37 14.62
N ARG A 90 20.62 -1.27 14.16
CA ARG A 90 21.76 -0.64 14.86
C ARG A 90 21.37 0.02 16.17
N LEU A 91 20.24 0.73 16.21
CA LEU A 91 19.79 1.42 17.41
C LEU A 91 19.29 0.46 18.50
N SER A 92 18.75 -0.69 18.11
CA SER A 92 18.22 -1.71 19.04
C SER A 92 19.29 -2.69 19.53
N GLY A 93 20.45 -2.76 18.87
CA GLY A 93 21.47 -3.78 19.14
C GLY A 93 21.07 -5.19 18.70
N PHE A 94 20.04 -5.32 17.86
CA PHE A 94 19.55 -6.59 17.37
C PHE A 94 20.46 -7.18 16.29
N THR A 95 20.44 -8.50 16.14
CA THR A 95 20.92 -9.16 14.92
C THR A 95 19.98 -8.89 13.75
N GLU A 96 20.46 -9.11 12.53
CA GLU A 96 19.64 -9.01 11.32
C GLU A 96 18.40 -9.92 11.37
N LYS A 97 18.57 -11.15 11.86
CA LYS A 97 17.48 -12.13 12.00
C LYS A 97 16.44 -11.71 13.04
N GLU A 98 16.88 -11.12 14.15
CA GLU A 98 15.97 -10.58 15.16
C GLU A 98 15.22 -9.36 14.64
N THR A 99 15.90 -8.49 13.89
CA THR A 99 15.27 -7.31 13.26
C THR A 99 14.20 -7.76 12.25
N LEU A 100 14.48 -8.76 11.41
CA LEU A 100 13.46 -9.34 10.52
C LEU A 100 12.24 -9.88 11.27
N ARG A 101 12.47 -10.56 12.40
CA ARG A 101 11.39 -11.18 13.20
C ARG A 101 10.58 -10.17 14.00
N THR A 102 11.11 -8.98 14.25
CA THR A 102 10.47 -7.95 15.07
C THR A 102 9.97 -6.81 14.20
N TRP A 103 10.87 -6.03 13.61
CA TRP A 103 10.59 -4.86 12.80
C TRP A 103 9.75 -5.19 11.55
N SER A 104 10.18 -6.17 10.74
CA SER A 104 9.46 -6.51 9.51
C SER A 104 8.09 -7.09 9.80
N VAL A 105 7.97 -7.92 10.84
CA VAL A 105 6.70 -8.49 11.29
C VAL A 105 5.78 -7.40 11.82
N LEU A 106 6.27 -6.49 12.66
CA LEU A 106 5.52 -5.36 13.21
C LEU A 106 4.97 -4.46 12.09
N LEU A 107 5.82 -4.03 11.16
CA LEU A 107 5.39 -3.18 10.05
C LEU A 107 4.38 -3.88 9.14
N THR A 108 4.57 -5.17 8.89
CA THR A 108 3.61 -5.97 8.12
C THR A 108 2.28 -6.07 8.85
N ALA A 109 2.30 -6.26 10.18
CA ALA A 109 1.08 -6.29 10.99
C ALA A 109 0.35 -4.93 10.95
N ILE A 110 1.04 -3.80 11.12
CA ILE A 110 0.45 -2.46 11.02
C ILE A 110 -0.16 -2.24 9.63
N SER A 111 0.55 -2.64 8.57
CA SER A 111 0.05 -2.52 7.20
C SER A 111 -1.24 -3.32 6.97
N LEU A 112 -1.30 -4.56 7.46
CA LEU A 112 -2.47 -5.43 7.32
C LEU A 112 -3.65 -4.96 8.17
N LEU A 113 -3.40 -4.51 9.40
CA LEU A 113 -4.44 -3.93 10.26
C LEU A 113 -5.02 -2.68 9.62
N GLY A 114 -4.17 -1.77 9.11
CA GLY A 114 -4.61 -0.59 8.39
C GLY A 114 -5.43 -0.93 7.14
N LEU A 115 -5.06 -1.97 6.39
CA LEU A 115 -5.85 -2.47 5.25
C LEU A 115 -7.24 -2.95 5.69
N VAL A 116 -7.34 -3.68 6.80
CA VAL A 116 -8.63 -4.12 7.33
C VAL A 116 -9.46 -2.92 7.78
N GLU A 117 -8.86 -1.98 8.52
CA GLU A 117 -9.53 -0.76 8.98
C GLU A 117 -10.13 0.04 7.81
N ILE A 118 -9.37 0.30 6.76
CA ILE A 118 -9.88 1.05 5.59
C ILE A 118 -10.94 0.27 4.80
N LEU A 119 -10.86 -1.06 4.71
CA LEU A 119 -11.88 -1.88 4.06
C LEU A 119 -13.19 -1.93 4.85
N VAL A 120 -13.12 -1.82 6.17
CA VAL A 120 -14.29 -1.72 7.04
C VAL A 120 -14.87 -0.31 6.97
N PHE A 121 -14.03 0.72 7.12
CA PHE A 121 -14.48 2.12 7.17
C PHE A 121 -15.03 2.60 5.82
N SER A 122 -14.47 2.17 4.70
CA SER A 122 -15.05 2.47 3.37
C SER A 122 -16.47 1.95 3.19
N ARG A 123 -16.89 0.91 3.94
CA ARG A 123 -18.26 0.39 3.91
C ARG A 123 -19.18 1.05 4.93
N ILE A 124 -18.68 1.32 6.14
CA ILE A 124 -19.49 1.88 7.24
C ILE A 124 -19.62 3.40 7.11
N LEU A 125 -18.54 4.08 6.73
CA LEU A 125 -18.41 5.52 6.62
C LEU A 125 -17.88 5.89 5.22
N PRO A 126 -18.62 5.61 4.14
CA PRO A 126 -18.10 5.79 2.78
C PRO A 126 -17.69 7.23 2.47
N PHE A 127 -18.23 8.24 3.17
CA PHE A 127 -18.01 9.66 2.90
C PHE A 127 -18.18 10.03 1.41
N ALA A 128 -19.02 9.27 0.70
CA ALA A 128 -19.37 9.56 -0.69
C ALA A 128 -20.21 10.84 -0.71
N GLY A 129 -19.61 11.91 -1.25
CA GLY A 129 -20.27 13.18 -1.55
C GLY A 129 -20.47 13.33 -3.04
#